data_AF-A0A1G2D483-F1
#
_entry.id   AF-A0A1G2D483-F1
#
_cell.length_a   1.000
_cell.length_b   1.000
_cell.length_c   1.000
_cell.angle_alpha   90.00
_cell.angle_beta   90.00
_cell.angle_gamma   90.00
#
_symmetry.space_group_name_H-M   'P 1'
#
loop_
_entity.id
_entity.type
_entity.pdbx_description
1 polymer ?
#
loop_
_entity_poly.entity_id
_entity_poly.type
_entity_poly.pdbx_seq_one_letter_code
_entity_poly.pdbx_strand_id
1 'polypeptide(L)'
;MRRVLLESPYKGKDWSETEENIRYARACMHDCILRGDAPFASHLLYTQEGILDDKVHGERELGIEAGLLWGEGAAVTVVYVDRGISDGMKKGIKRAKEFGRPVEYRSLHDKLAQIESIVTDQGNGGSFCGACGFHLVTEKIHELEHCPKCKRTLVAGGPTTSTLSGSDF
;
A
#
# COMPACT_ATOMS: atom_id res chain seq x y z
N MET A 1 -2.14 5.79 -18.59
CA MET A 1 -1.59 5.93 -17.22
C MET A 1 -0.07 6.06 -17.28
N ARG A 2 0.56 6.78 -16.35
CA ARG A 2 2.04 6.86 -16.26
C ARG A 2 2.59 5.67 -15.48
N ARG A 3 3.69 5.05 -15.91
CA ARG A 3 4.39 4.01 -15.14
C ARG A 3 5.08 4.68 -13.95
N VAL A 4 4.65 4.37 -12.73
CA VAL A 4 5.15 5.02 -11.52
C VAL A 4 5.87 3.99 -10.65
N LEU A 5 7.11 4.28 -10.26
CA LEU A 5 7.75 3.54 -9.17
C LEU A 5 7.41 4.26 -7.86
N LEU A 6 6.73 3.58 -6.96
CA LEU A 6 6.22 4.16 -5.72
C LEU A 6 7.16 3.87 -4.55
N GLU A 7 7.56 4.92 -3.85
CA GLU A 7 8.37 4.88 -2.64
C GLU A 7 7.52 5.29 -1.43
N SER A 8 7.44 4.39 -0.45
CA SER A 8 6.83 4.62 0.86
C SER A 8 7.58 3.79 1.91
N PRO A 9 7.47 4.09 3.21
CA PRO A 9 8.04 3.21 4.21
C PRO A 9 7.36 1.84 4.17
N TYR A 10 8.11 0.80 4.55
CA TYR A 10 7.64 -0.57 4.72
C TYR A 10 7.99 -1.07 6.12
N LYS A 11 9.28 -1.32 6.38
CA LYS A 11 9.76 -1.76 7.70
C LYS A 11 9.52 -0.70 8.77
N GLY A 12 8.79 -1.07 9.82
CA GLY A 12 8.67 -0.30 11.06
C GLY A 12 9.69 -0.75 12.12
N LYS A 13 9.71 -0.08 13.28
CA LYS A 13 10.50 -0.48 14.46
C LYS A 13 10.04 -1.82 15.04
N ASP A 14 8.77 -2.14 14.84
CA ASP A 14 8.12 -3.38 15.25
C ASP A 14 7.07 -3.80 14.19
N TRP A 15 6.39 -4.92 14.45
CA TRP A 15 5.39 -5.44 13.52
C TRP A 15 4.15 -4.55 13.42
N SER A 16 3.74 -3.90 14.52
CA SER A 16 2.59 -3.00 14.51
C SER A 16 2.82 -1.81 13.58
N GLU A 17 4.00 -1.19 13.66
CA GLU A 17 4.37 -0.08 12.76
C GLU A 17 4.58 -0.56 11.32
N THR A 18 5.08 -1.78 11.11
CA THR A 18 5.18 -2.38 9.77
C THR A 18 3.81 -2.55 9.14
N GLU A 19 2.80 -3.02 9.88
CA GLU A 19 1.42 -3.10 9.39
C GLU A 19 0.85 -1.73 9.04
N GLU A 20 1.12 -0.69 9.85
CA GLU A 20 0.71 0.68 9.53
C GLU A 20 1.37 1.21 8.25
N ASN A 21 2.65 0.92 8.06
CA ASN A 21 3.36 1.29 6.84
C ASN A 21 2.82 0.55 5.61
N ILE A 22 2.44 -0.73 5.74
CA ILE A 22 1.77 -1.49 4.68
C ILE A 22 0.41 -0.85 4.34
N ARG A 23 -0.39 -0.50 5.34
CA ARG A 23 -1.68 0.19 5.13
C ARG A 23 -1.48 1.51 4.41
N TYR A 24 -0.50 2.30 4.86
CA TYR A 24 -0.13 3.56 4.23
C TYR A 24 0.34 3.37 2.79
N ALA A 25 1.21 2.40 2.51
CA ALA A 25 1.69 2.08 1.17
C ALA A 25 0.55 1.70 0.21
N ARG A 26 -0.44 0.93 0.69
CA ARG A 26 -1.66 0.61 -0.08
C ARG A 26 -2.49 1.86 -0.38
N ALA A 27 -2.61 2.78 0.58
CA ALA A 27 -3.28 4.05 0.36
C ALA A 27 -2.55 4.94 -0.65
N CYS A 28 -1.21 4.92 -0.64
CA CYS A 28 -0.36 5.59 -1.63
C CYS A 28 -0.59 5.00 -3.03
N MET A 29 -0.66 3.67 -3.16
CA MET A 29 -0.98 2.99 -4.42
C MET A 29 -2.36 3.43 -4.94
N HIS A 30 -3.36 3.46 -4.06
CA HIS A 30 -4.71 3.89 -4.40
C HIS A 30 -4.74 5.36 -4.87
N ASP A 31 -4.05 6.28 -4.17
CA ASP A 31 -3.93 7.67 -4.61
C ASP A 31 -3.25 7.80 -5.98
N CYS A 32 -2.21 7.01 -6.27
CA CYS A 32 -1.62 6.94 -7.61
C CYS A 32 -2.65 6.50 -8.67
N ILE A 33 -3.38 5.42 -8.42
CA ILE A 33 -4.40 4.91 -9.37
C ILE A 33 -5.47 5.98 -9.65
N LEU A 34 -5.98 6.64 -8.61
CA LEU A 34 -6.98 7.72 -8.75
C LEU A 34 -6.45 8.95 -9.50
N ARG A 35 -5.14 9.14 -9.57
CA ARG A 35 -4.48 10.20 -10.35
C ARG A 35 -4.15 9.78 -11.79
N GLY A 36 -4.54 8.57 -12.21
CA GLY A 36 -4.23 8.04 -13.53
C GLY A 36 -2.79 7.54 -13.67
N ASP A 37 -2.14 7.21 -12.54
CA ASP A 37 -0.84 6.54 -12.52
C ASP A 37 -1.02 5.02 -12.42
N ALA A 38 -0.05 4.27 -12.96
CA ALA A 38 0.09 2.83 -12.80
C ALA A 38 1.26 2.56 -11.83
N PRO A 39 1.02 2.47 -10.51
CA PRO A 39 2.06 2.34 -9.51
C PRO A 39 2.62 0.92 -9.43
N PHE A 40 3.94 0.83 -9.26
CA PHE A 40 4.68 -0.37 -8.90
C PHE A 40 5.37 -0.12 -7.56
N ALA A 41 4.99 -0.89 -6.53
CA ALA A 41 5.55 -0.84 -5.19
C ALA A 41 6.21 -2.19 -4.86
N SER A 42 7.51 -2.31 -5.15
CA SER A 42 8.27 -3.56 -4.97
C SER A 42 8.24 -4.06 -3.53
N HIS A 43 8.28 -3.15 -2.55
CA HIS A 43 8.24 -3.49 -1.13
C HIS A 43 6.88 -4.04 -0.67
N LEU A 44 5.79 -3.81 -1.41
CA LEU A 44 4.52 -4.50 -1.18
C LEU A 44 4.48 -5.82 -1.95
N LEU A 45 4.92 -5.82 -3.22
CA LEU A 45 4.83 -6.99 -4.09
C LEU A 45 5.75 -8.13 -3.64
N TYR A 46 7.04 -7.86 -3.47
CA TYR A 46 8.01 -8.92 -3.23
C TYR A 46 8.01 -9.46 -1.81
N THR A 47 7.34 -8.80 -0.89
CA THR A 47 7.20 -9.24 0.51
C THR A 47 5.92 -10.06 0.74
N GLN A 48 5.16 -10.36 -0.32
CA GLN A 48 4.02 -11.27 -0.21
C GLN A 48 4.49 -12.70 0.10
N GLU A 49 3.61 -13.47 0.75
CA GLU A 49 3.88 -14.84 1.15
C GLU A 49 4.37 -15.69 -0.03
N GLY A 50 5.49 -16.40 0.18
CA GLY A 50 6.09 -17.28 -0.82
C GLY A 50 6.95 -16.59 -1.88
N ILE A 51 7.15 -15.27 -1.81
CA ILE A 51 8.03 -14.54 -2.75
C ILE A 51 9.42 -14.27 -2.15
N LEU A 52 9.54 -13.34 -1.20
CA LEU A 52 10.78 -13.06 -0.45
C LEU A 52 10.44 -12.71 1.01
N ASP A 53 11.27 -13.17 1.94
CA ASP A 53 11.24 -12.79 3.35
C ASP A 53 12.18 -11.61 3.60
N ASP A 54 11.62 -10.42 3.81
CA ASP A 54 12.41 -9.22 4.15
C ASP A 54 13.31 -9.46 5.38
N LYS A 55 12.96 -10.35 6.32
CA LYS A 55 13.80 -10.62 7.50
C LYS A 55 15.15 -11.25 7.13
N VAL A 56 15.22 -11.93 5.99
CA VAL A 56 16.45 -12.53 5.46
C VAL A 56 17.23 -11.48 4.66
N HIS A 57 18.46 -11.20 5.07
CA HIS A 57 19.27 -10.12 4.47
C HIS A 57 19.45 -10.28 2.95
N GLY A 58 19.81 -11.48 2.49
CA GLY A 58 20.00 -11.74 1.06
C GLY A 58 18.72 -11.52 0.26
N GLU A 59 17.60 -12.07 0.72
CA GLU A 59 16.30 -11.90 0.05
C GLU A 59 15.84 -10.43 0.02
N ARG A 60 16.07 -9.69 1.10
CA ARG A 60 15.84 -8.22 1.10
C ARG A 60 16.65 -7.53 0.01
N GLU A 61 17.93 -7.86 -0.15
CA GLU A 61 18.77 -7.27 -1.20
C GLU A 61 18.27 -7.61 -2.60
N LEU A 62 17.86 -8.86 -2.83
CA LEU A 62 17.21 -9.27 -4.10
C LEU A 62 15.94 -8.46 -4.38
N GLY A 63 15.07 -8.28 -3.37
CA GLY A 63 13.83 -7.52 -3.53
C GLY A 63 14.07 -6.04 -3.82
N ILE A 64 15.08 -5.43 -3.18
CA ILE A 64 15.51 -4.06 -3.46
C ILE A 64 16.02 -3.97 -4.91
N GLU A 65 16.95 -4.83 -5.31
CA GLU A 65 17.54 -4.80 -6.65
C GLU A 65 16.48 -5.02 -7.74
N ALA A 66 15.62 -6.02 -7.59
CA ALA A 66 14.52 -6.28 -8.50
C ALA A 66 13.61 -5.05 -8.63
N GLY A 67 13.29 -4.39 -7.52
CA GLY A 67 12.51 -3.16 -7.53
C GLY A 67 13.20 -2.00 -8.25
N LEU A 68 14.51 -1.84 -8.06
CA LEU A 68 15.29 -0.79 -8.70
C LEU A 68 15.42 -0.99 -10.21
N LEU A 69 15.53 -2.24 -10.69
CA LEU A 69 15.59 -2.59 -12.12
C LEU A 69 14.32 -2.16 -12.88
N TRP A 70 13.15 -2.30 -12.25
CA TRP A 70 11.90 -1.78 -12.82
C TRP A 70 11.91 -0.27 -13.04
N GLY A 71 12.79 0.45 -12.34
CA GLY A 71 12.94 1.89 -12.49
C GLY A 71 13.29 2.36 -13.90
N GLU A 72 13.98 1.55 -14.70
CA GLU A 72 14.28 1.88 -16.11
C GLU A 72 13.01 2.00 -16.95
N GLY A 73 11.98 1.23 -16.61
CA GLY A 73 10.66 1.30 -17.23
C GLY A 73 9.73 2.34 -16.60
N ALA A 74 10.10 2.99 -15.50
CA ALA A 74 9.23 3.96 -14.84
C ALA A 74 9.39 5.36 -15.44
N ALA A 75 8.27 6.04 -15.70
CA ALA A 75 8.27 7.43 -16.15
C ALA A 75 8.64 8.40 -15.03
N VAL A 76 8.34 8.05 -13.78
CA VAL A 76 8.58 8.87 -12.59
C VAL A 76 8.69 7.99 -11.35
N THR A 77 9.50 8.42 -10.38
CA THR A 77 9.45 7.90 -9.01
C THR A 77 8.59 8.83 -8.15
N VAL A 78 7.55 8.29 -7.53
CA VAL A 78 6.68 9.04 -6.63
C VAL A 78 7.01 8.65 -5.19
N VAL A 79 7.27 9.63 -4.34
CA VAL A 79 7.70 9.45 -2.94
C VAL A 79 6.65 10.04 -2.01
N TYR A 80 6.04 9.19 -1.18
CA TYR A 80 5.07 9.64 -0.18
C TYR A 80 5.75 9.89 1.17
N VAL A 81 5.65 11.11 1.69
CA VAL A 81 6.54 11.60 2.78
C VAL A 81 5.90 11.67 4.17
N ASP A 82 4.60 11.37 4.31
CA ASP A 82 3.85 11.59 5.56
C ASP A 82 4.38 10.81 6.77
N ARG A 83 5.04 9.67 6.52
CA ARG A 83 5.63 8.80 7.54
C ARG A 83 7.17 8.84 7.53
N GLY A 84 7.73 9.95 7.02
CA GLY A 84 9.17 10.12 6.83
C GLY A 84 9.70 9.37 5.60
N ILE A 85 11.00 9.52 5.32
CA ILE A 85 11.69 8.79 4.24
C ILE A 85 12.70 7.82 4.83
N SER A 86 12.43 6.53 4.64
CA SER A 86 13.27 5.42 5.11
C SER A 86 14.56 5.29 4.31
N ASP A 87 15.53 4.51 4.81
CA ASP A 87 16.78 4.26 4.09
C ASP A 87 16.55 3.51 2.78
N GLY A 88 15.54 2.63 2.71
CA GLY A 88 15.11 1.99 1.47
C GLY A 88 14.67 3.04 0.43
N MET A 89 13.81 3.97 0.84
CA MET A 89 13.36 5.06 -0.03
C MET A 89 14.50 5.96 -0.48
N LYS A 90 15.47 6.26 0.41
CA LYS A 90 16.67 7.05 0.02
C LYS A 90 17.45 6.36 -1.10
N LYS A 91 17.60 5.04 -1.07
CA LYS A 91 18.23 4.26 -2.16
C LYS A 91 17.43 4.39 -3.46
N GLY A 92 16.10 4.27 -3.40
CA GLY A 92 15.21 4.45 -4.54
C GLY A 92 15.29 5.85 -5.16
N ILE A 93 15.26 6.89 -4.33
CA ILE A 93 15.41 8.29 -4.75
C ILE A 93 16.78 8.54 -5.38
N LYS A 94 17.85 8.02 -4.76
CA LYS A 94 19.21 8.14 -5.30
C LYS A 94 19.29 7.50 -6.69
N ARG A 95 18.78 6.27 -6.83
CA ARG A 95 18.74 5.57 -8.12
C ARG A 95 17.92 6.37 -9.14
N ALA A 96 16.74 6.87 -8.79
CA ALA A 96 15.95 7.68 -9.71
C ALA A 96 16.76 8.87 -10.28
N LYS A 97 17.50 9.58 -9.41
CA LYS A 97 18.39 10.68 -9.82
C LYS A 97 19.54 10.21 -10.71
N GLU A 98 20.18 9.08 -10.40
CA GLU A 98 21.26 8.50 -11.19
C GLU A 98 20.82 8.17 -12.64
N PHE A 99 19.56 7.76 -12.83
CA PHE A 99 18.99 7.47 -14.16
C PHE A 99 18.27 8.66 -14.80
N GLY A 100 18.32 9.85 -14.19
CA GLY A 100 17.59 11.02 -14.68
C GLY A 100 16.06 10.85 -14.65
N ARG A 101 15.55 9.88 -13.87
CA ARG A 101 14.11 9.68 -13.68
C ARG A 101 13.58 10.76 -12.74
N PRO A 102 12.53 11.52 -13.14
CA PRO A 102 11.93 12.54 -12.28
C PRO A 102 11.48 11.95 -10.94
N VAL A 103 11.59 12.76 -9.88
CA VAL A 103 11.12 12.41 -8.54
C VAL A 103 10.03 13.39 -8.11
N GLU A 104 8.83 12.88 -7.87
CA GLU A 104 7.68 13.64 -7.37
C GLU A 104 7.44 13.31 -5.90
N TYR A 105 7.39 14.33 -5.04
CA TYR A 105 7.02 14.13 -3.63
C TYR A 105 5.53 14.38 -3.44
N ARG A 106 4.86 13.47 -2.73
CA ARG A 106 3.42 13.52 -2.45
C ARG A 106 3.16 13.34 -0.96
N SER A 107 1.98 13.81 -0.55
CA SER A 107 1.48 13.69 0.81
C SER A 107 0.01 13.30 0.76
N LEU A 108 -0.39 12.47 1.71
CA LEU A 108 -1.77 12.09 2.00
C LEU A 108 -2.29 12.79 3.26
N HIS A 109 -1.57 13.73 3.89
CA HIS A 109 -1.95 14.31 5.19
C HIS A 109 -3.42 14.78 5.25
N ASP A 110 -3.90 15.49 4.22
CA ASP A 110 -5.29 15.96 4.14
C ASP A 110 -6.31 14.83 3.87
N LYS A 111 -5.84 13.68 3.40
CA LYS A 111 -6.62 12.48 3.06
C LYS A 111 -6.50 11.35 4.09
N LEU A 112 -5.52 11.39 4.99
CA LEU A 112 -5.25 10.34 5.98
C LEU A 112 -6.42 10.17 6.95
N ALA A 113 -7.12 11.27 7.28
CA ALA A 113 -8.36 11.23 8.05
C ALA A 113 -9.49 10.43 7.37
N GLN A 114 -9.47 10.31 6.03
CA GLN A 114 -10.49 9.59 5.26
C GLN A 114 -10.13 8.12 4.99
N ILE A 115 -8.83 7.79 4.98
CA ILE A 115 -8.32 6.43 4.70
C ILE A 115 -8.55 5.46 5.88
N GLU A 116 -8.85 5.96 7.09
CA GLU A 116 -8.97 5.17 8.32
C GLU A 116 -10.10 4.11 8.33
N SER A 117 -10.79 3.90 7.21
CA SER A 117 -12.11 3.28 7.24
C SER A 117 -12.53 2.55 5.97
N ILE A 118 -11.64 2.32 5.00
CA ILE A 118 -12.01 1.57 3.80
C ILE A 118 -12.12 0.08 4.12
N VAL A 119 -13.36 -0.39 4.21
CA VAL A 119 -13.71 -1.81 4.08
C VAL A 119 -13.86 -2.10 2.60
N THR A 120 -13.02 -2.95 2.03
CA THR A 120 -13.28 -3.52 0.71
C THR A 120 -13.12 -5.03 0.74
N ASP A 121 -14.16 -5.71 0.28
CA ASP A 121 -14.12 -7.09 -0.17
C ASP A 121 -13.36 -7.10 -1.51
N GLN A 122 -12.09 -7.53 -1.48
CA GLN A 122 -11.29 -7.73 -2.68
C GLN A 122 -11.64 -9.05 -3.38
N GLY A 123 -12.93 -9.27 -3.65
CA GLY A 123 -13.42 -10.44 -4.41
C GLY A 123 -13.22 -11.80 -3.74
N ASN A 124 -12.85 -11.81 -2.45
CA ASN A 124 -12.59 -13.03 -1.66
C ASN A 124 -13.60 -13.21 -0.52
N GLY A 125 -14.69 -12.45 -0.50
CA GLY A 125 -15.86 -12.67 0.36
C GLY A 125 -15.68 -12.24 1.82
N GLY A 126 -14.69 -11.41 2.12
CA GLY A 126 -14.37 -10.99 3.49
C GLY A 126 -14.34 -9.47 3.64
N SER A 127 -14.98 -8.96 4.68
CA SER A 127 -14.89 -7.55 5.08
C SER A 127 -13.99 -7.41 6.30
N PHE A 128 -13.08 -6.43 6.29
CA PHE A 128 -12.11 -6.27 7.38
C PHE A 128 -12.03 -4.82 7.83
N CYS A 129 -11.82 -4.63 9.13
CA CYS A 129 -11.47 -3.33 9.67
C CYS A 129 -10.08 -2.93 9.17
N GLY A 130 -10.00 -1.89 8.34
CA GLY A 130 -8.75 -1.34 7.84
C GLY A 130 -7.79 -0.87 8.94
N ALA A 131 -8.25 -0.68 10.17
CA ALA A 131 -7.39 -0.31 11.30
C ALA A 131 -6.78 -1.49 12.06
N CYS A 132 -7.58 -2.52 12.38
CA CYS A 132 -7.14 -3.59 13.29
C CYS A 132 -7.28 -5.01 12.72
N GLY A 133 -7.60 -5.13 11.43
CA GLY A 133 -7.74 -6.39 10.70
C GLY A 133 -8.89 -7.27 11.21
N PHE A 134 -9.81 -6.73 12.00
CA PHE A 134 -10.94 -7.51 12.51
C PHE A 134 -11.85 -7.89 11.35
N HIS A 135 -12.19 -9.18 11.23
CA HIS A 135 -13.15 -9.65 10.25
C HIS A 135 -14.54 -9.13 10.60
N LEU A 136 -15.01 -8.15 9.84
CA LEU A 136 -16.35 -7.59 9.90
C LEU A 136 -17.26 -8.56 9.16
N VAL A 137 -18.21 -9.18 9.86
CA VAL A 137 -19.14 -10.12 9.23
C VAL A 137 -19.94 -9.39 8.16
N THR A 138 -19.82 -9.85 6.91
CA THR A 138 -20.31 -9.17 5.68
C THR A 138 -21.81 -8.86 5.72
N GLU A 139 -22.62 -9.73 6.34
CA GLU A 139 -24.07 -9.60 6.39
C GLU A 139 -24.59 -8.37 7.16
N LYS A 140 -23.79 -7.80 8.06
CA LYS A 140 -24.20 -6.66 8.93
C LYS A 140 -23.30 -5.44 8.83
N ILE A 141 -22.41 -5.39 7.84
CA ILE A 141 -21.41 -4.33 7.80
C ILE A 141 -22.01 -2.94 7.65
N HIS A 142 -23.13 -2.83 6.93
CA HIS A 142 -23.88 -1.58 6.76
C HIS A 142 -24.52 -1.08 8.07
N GLU A 143 -24.62 -1.93 9.09
CA GLU A 143 -25.14 -1.58 10.42
C GLU A 143 -24.02 -1.14 11.39
N LEU A 144 -22.74 -1.29 11.01
CA LEU A 144 -21.61 -0.99 11.88
C LEU A 144 -21.07 0.43 11.62
N GLU A 145 -21.38 1.36 12.53
CA GLU A 145 -20.73 2.68 12.56
C GLU A 145 -19.28 2.61 13.08
N HIS A 146 -18.95 1.59 13.86
CA HIS A 146 -17.65 1.44 14.52
C HIS A 146 -17.16 -0.01 14.47
N CYS A 147 -15.84 -0.21 14.38
CA CYS A 147 -15.25 -1.52 14.46
C CYS A 147 -15.51 -2.17 15.83
N PRO A 148 -16.06 -3.40 15.90
CA PRO A 148 -16.34 -4.06 17.17
C PRO A 148 -15.10 -4.24 18.06
N LYS A 149 -13.94 -4.49 17.45
CA LYS A 149 -12.65 -4.68 18.13
C LYS A 149 -11.99 -3.35 18.57
N CYS A 150 -11.60 -2.48 17.63
CA CYS A 150 -10.81 -1.28 17.96
C CYS A 150 -11.64 -0.01 18.17
N LYS A 151 -12.97 -0.06 18.04
CA LYS A 151 -13.91 1.06 18.21
C LYS A 151 -13.73 2.23 17.24
N ARG A 152 -12.83 2.12 16.25
CA ARG A 152 -12.64 3.14 15.23
C ARG A 152 -13.87 3.24 14.32
N THR A 153 -14.23 4.45 13.92
CA THR A 153 -15.33 4.73 13.00
C THR A 153 -15.09 4.03 11.67
N LEU A 154 -16.11 3.31 11.19
CA LEU A 154 -16.12 2.69 9.87
C LEU A 154 -16.84 3.63 8.89
N VAL A 155 -16.36 3.67 7.67
CA VAL A 155 -16.96 4.42 6.56
C VAL A 155 -17.20 3.38 5.50
N ALA A 156 -18.46 3.22 5.11
CA ALA A 156 -18.79 2.23 4.10
C ALA A 156 -18.07 2.57 2.78
N GLY A 157 -17.19 1.67 2.32
CA GLY A 157 -16.95 1.55 0.88
C GLY A 157 -18.26 1.10 0.24
N GLY A 158 -18.59 1.61 -0.95
CA GLY A 158 -19.82 1.21 -1.65
C GLY A 158 -19.92 -0.33 -1.76
N PRO A 159 -21.14 -0.90 -1.78
CA PRO A 159 -21.33 -2.34 -1.80
C PRO A 159 -20.68 -2.98 -3.03
N THR A 160 -19.73 -3.90 -2.82
CA THR A 160 -19.29 -4.86 -3.83
C THR A 160 -20.22 -6.07 -3.79
N THR A 161 -21.49 -5.88 -4.11
CA THR A 161 -22.42 -7.01 -4.25
C THR A 161 -22.14 -7.71 -5.58
N SER A 162 -21.16 -8.61 -5.60
CA SER A 162 -21.10 -9.66 -6.63
C SER A 162 -20.69 -10.97 -5.98
N THR A 163 -21.64 -11.89 -5.90
CA THR A 163 -21.45 -13.31 -5.51
C THR A 163 -20.67 -14.11 -6.56
N LEU A 164 -19.83 -13.45 -7.36
CA LEU A 164 -18.97 -14.08 -8.36
C LEU A 164 -17.60 -14.24 -7.72
N SER A 165 -17.13 -15.47 -7.60
CA SER A 165 -15.75 -15.76 -7.23
C SER A 165 -14.78 -15.11 -8.21
N GLY A 166 -13.74 -14.48 -7.68
CA GLY A 166 -12.50 -14.24 -8.41
C GLY A 166 -12.35 -12.86 -9.02
N SER A 167 -11.10 -12.39 -9.04
CA SER A 167 -10.67 -11.23 -9.80
C SER A 167 -10.33 -11.61 -11.24
N ASP A 168 -10.65 -10.74 -12.20
CA ASP A 168 -10.03 -10.70 -13.54
C ASP A 168 -8.79 -9.75 -13.54
N PHE A 169 -8.23 -9.46 -12.35
CA PHE A 169 -7.07 -8.58 -12.09
C PHE A 169 -6.21 -9.09 -10.92
#